data_AF-A0AAU9VB32-F1
#
_entry.id   AF-A0AAU9VB32-F1
#
_cell.length_a   1.000
_cell.length_b   1.000
_cell.length_c   1.000
_cell.angle_alpha   90.00
_cell.angle_beta   90.00
_cell.angle_gamma   90.00
#
_symmetry.space_group_name_H-M   'P 1'
#
loop_
_entity.id
_entity.type
_entity.pdbx_description
1 polymer ?
#
loop_
_entity_poly.entity_id
_entity_poly.type
_entity_poly.pdbx_seq_one_letter_code
_entity_poly.pdbx_strand_id
1 'polypeptide(L)'
;MSEGDWKHILINFQEPRVNVWQHNVAVEESILQAFDEDLTTNIQLVAERLDLSVWKVWSVLRQNGKHVHHYTPVQGLIDDDHRRRLDFCRFMMHTDVEDSNFLKRILCTDKSNFNHE
;
A
#
# COMPACT_ATOMS: atom_id res chain seq x y z
N MET A 1 -31.03 -39.99 -47.57
CA MET A 1 -29.66 -39.62 -47.13
C MET A 1 -29.65 -39.71 -45.62
N SER A 2 -28.76 -40.53 -45.07
CA SER A 2 -28.77 -41.00 -43.69
C SER A 2 -27.96 -40.13 -42.74
N GLU A 3 -28.28 -40.30 -41.47
CA GLU A 3 -27.75 -39.72 -40.23
C GLU A 3 -26.26 -40.04 -39.99
N GLY A 4 -25.38 -39.54 -40.86
CA GLY A 4 -23.94 -39.82 -40.84
C GLY A 4 -22.99 -38.61 -40.89
N ASP A 5 -23.49 -37.40 -41.18
CA ASP A 5 -22.61 -36.28 -41.59
C ASP A 5 -22.21 -35.30 -40.47
N TRP A 6 -22.58 -35.53 -39.22
CA TRP A 6 -22.23 -34.62 -38.12
C TRP A 6 -20.89 -34.92 -37.44
N LYS A 7 -20.19 -36.00 -37.80
CA LYS A 7 -18.92 -36.39 -37.16
C LYS A 7 -17.66 -35.69 -37.71
N HIS A 8 -17.80 -34.82 -38.71
CA HIS A 8 -16.65 -34.14 -39.31
C HIS A 8 -16.49 -32.66 -38.93
N ILE A 9 -17.43 -32.07 -38.16
CA ILE A 9 -17.40 -30.63 -37.84
C ILE A 9 -16.96 -30.35 -36.39
N LEU A 10 -16.67 -31.39 -35.59
CA LEU A 10 -16.20 -31.23 -34.21
C LEU A 10 -14.97 -32.09 -33.96
N ILE A 11 -13.77 -31.64 -34.36
CA ILE A 11 -12.50 -31.90 -33.66
C ILE A 11 -11.49 -30.88 -34.22
N ASN A 12 -10.93 -30.06 -33.33
CA ASN A 12 -9.83 -29.08 -33.48
C ASN A 12 -10.19 -27.62 -33.24
N PHE A 13 -10.98 -27.34 -32.20
CA PHE A 13 -10.76 -26.13 -31.41
C PHE A 13 -10.09 -26.53 -30.10
N GLN A 14 -8.80 -26.82 -30.20
CA GLN A 14 -7.96 -27.02 -29.02
C GLN A 14 -7.66 -25.62 -28.48
N GLU A 15 -8.51 -25.14 -27.56
CA GLU A 15 -8.27 -23.88 -26.85
C GLU A 15 -6.85 -23.90 -26.27
N PRO A 16 -6.06 -22.83 -26.43
CA PRO A 16 -4.76 -22.76 -25.79
C PRO A 16 -4.97 -22.69 -24.28
N ARG A 17 -4.82 -23.83 -23.60
CA ARG A 17 -4.74 -23.96 -22.14
C ARG A 17 -3.43 -23.38 -21.61
N VAL A 18 -3.03 -22.19 -22.06
CA VAL A 18 -1.93 -21.44 -21.46
C VAL A 18 -2.52 -20.64 -20.29
N ASN A 19 -2.77 -21.40 -19.22
CA ASN A 19 -2.88 -21.01 -17.81
C ASN A 19 -3.33 -19.59 -17.47
N VAL A 20 -4.65 -19.37 -17.54
CA VAL A 20 -5.34 -18.24 -16.88
C VAL A 20 -4.90 -18.06 -15.42
N TRP A 21 -4.62 -19.17 -14.73
CA TRP A 21 -4.09 -19.19 -13.36
C TRP A 21 -2.69 -18.56 -13.25
N GLN A 22 -1.78 -18.90 -14.16
CA GLN A 22 -0.41 -18.34 -14.15
C GLN A 22 -0.44 -16.86 -14.52
N HIS A 23 -1.31 -16.46 -15.46
CA HIS A 23 -1.51 -15.05 -15.79
C HIS A 23 -2.04 -14.26 -14.58
N ASN A 24 -3.00 -14.82 -13.85
CA ASN A 24 -3.55 -14.17 -12.66
C ASN A 24 -2.50 -14.05 -11.54
N VAL A 25 -1.70 -15.08 -11.28
CA VAL A 25 -0.61 -15.03 -10.29
C VAL A 25 0.44 -13.98 -10.68
N ALA A 26 0.87 -13.94 -11.93
CA ALA A 26 1.85 -12.96 -12.40
C ALA A 26 1.33 -11.51 -12.28
N VAL A 27 0.03 -11.29 -12.53
CA VAL A 27 -0.63 -9.99 -12.34
C VAL A 27 -0.68 -9.61 -10.86
N GLU A 28 -1.00 -10.55 -9.97
CA GLU A 28 -1.03 -10.30 -8.53
C GLU A 28 0.37 -9.99 -7.97
N GLU A 29 1.40 -10.73 -8.40
CA GLU A 29 2.79 -10.44 -8.06
C GLU A 29 3.21 -9.05 -8.55
N SER A 30 2.84 -8.67 -9.78
CA SER A 30 3.15 -7.35 -10.34
C SER A 30 2.49 -6.21 -9.53
N ILE A 31 1.26 -6.43 -9.04
CA ILE A 31 0.59 -5.48 -8.14
C ILE A 31 1.36 -5.37 -6.82
N LEU A 32 1.68 -6.49 -6.18
CA LEU A 32 2.35 -6.49 -4.87
C LEU A 32 3.74 -5.85 -4.96
N GLN A 33 4.50 -6.17 -6.01
CA GLN A 33 5.81 -5.58 -6.26
C GLN A 33 5.75 -4.06 -6.40
N ALA A 34 4.74 -3.53 -7.10
CA ALA A 34 4.61 -2.07 -7.26
C ALA A 34 4.45 -1.33 -5.92
N PHE A 35 3.80 -1.95 -4.94
CA PHE A 35 3.66 -1.37 -3.60
C PHE A 35 4.84 -1.69 -2.67
N ASP A 36 5.58 -2.77 -2.92
CA ASP A 36 6.82 -3.06 -2.19
C ASP A 36 7.97 -2.14 -2.61
N GLU A 37 7.99 -1.70 -3.87
CA GLU A 37 8.95 -0.72 -4.39
C GLU A 37 8.67 0.70 -3.85
N ASP A 38 7.39 1.10 -3.82
CA ASP A 38 6.97 2.41 -3.31
C ASP A 38 5.60 2.32 -2.61
N LEU A 39 5.64 2.28 -1.27
CA LEU A 39 4.46 2.23 -0.39
C LEU A 39 3.59 3.49 -0.43
N THR A 40 4.07 4.58 -1.04
CA THR A 40 3.35 5.84 -1.21
C THR A 40 2.56 5.93 -2.52
N THR A 41 2.74 4.95 -3.41
CA THR A 41 2.02 4.87 -4.68
C THR A 41 0.51 4.77 -4.48
N ASN A 42 -0.26 5.40 -5.37
CA ASN A 42 -1.72 5.31 -5.38
C ASN A 42 -2.20 4.09 -6.18
N ILE A 43 -3.23 3.41 -5.68
CA ILE A 43 -3.99 2.35 -6.36
C ILE A 43 -4.38 2.72 -7.80
N GLN A 44 -4.78 3.97 -8.04
CA GLN A 44 -5.14 4.46 -9.37
C GLN A 44 -3.95 4.45 -10.34
N LEU A 45 -2.78 4.91 -9.89
CA LEU A 45 -1.57 4.93 -10.71
C LEU A 45 -1.11 3.50 -11.07
N VAL A 46 -1.20 2.57 -10.11
CA VAL A 46 -0.87 1.16 -10.37
C VAL A 46 -1.88 0.51 -11.33
N ALA A 47 -3.16 0.82 -11.17
CA ALA A 47 -4.20 0.33 -12.07
C ALA A 47 -3.99 0.81 -13.51
N GLU A 48 -3.67 2.09 -13.71
CA GLU A 48 -3.35 2.65 -15.03
C GLU A 48 -2.06 2.05 -15.62
N ARG A 49 -1.00 1.92 -14.81
CA ARG A 49 0.29 1.36 -15.25
C ARG A 49 0.19 -0.10 -15.69
N LEU A 50 -0.66 -0.88 -15.03
CA LEU A 50 -0.81 -2.32 -15.29
C LEU A 50 -2.00 -2.65 -16.20
N ASP A 51 -2.74 -1.64 -16.70
CA ASP A 51 -3.97 -1.80 -17.48
C ASP A 51 -5.01 -2.68 -16.77
N LEU A 52 -5.24 -2.40 -15.48
CA LEU A 52 -6.15 -3.13 -14.61
C LEU A 52 -7.28 -2.24 -14.10
N SER A 53 -8.35 -2.87 -13.64
CA SER A 53 -9.34 -2.16 -12.83
C SER A 53 -8.78 -1.81 -11.45
N VAL A 54 -9.11 -0.62 -10.95
CA VAL A 54 -8.83 -0.18 -9.57
C VAL A 54 -9.30 -1.23 -8.54
N TRP A 55 -10.44 -1.87 -8.80
CA TRP A 55 -11.00 -2.91 -7.93
C TRP A 55 -10.12 -4.15 -7.84
N LYS A 56 -9.50 -4.60 -8.94
CA LYS A 56 -8.56 -5.74 -8.93
C LYS A 56 -7.34 -5.42 -8.07
N VAL A 57 -6.75 -4.24 -8.23
CA VAL A 57 -5.61 -3.77 -7.42
C VAL A 57 -5.99 -3.72 -5.93
N TRP A 58 -7.11 -3.08 -5.60
CA TRP A 58 -7.61 -2.99 -4.23
C TRP A 58 -7.88 -4.37 -3.60
N SER A 59 -8.49 -5.28 -4.36
CA SER A 59 -8.82 -6.64 -3.89
C SER A 59 -7.56 -7.44 -3.56
N VAL A 60 -6.53 -7.36 -4.41
CA VAL A 60 -5.24 -8.05 -4.21
C VAL A 60 -4.52 -7.50 -2.98
N LEU A 61 -4.47 -6.18 -2.81
CA LEU A 61 -3.87 -5.57 -1.62
C LEU A 61 -4.58 -6.01 -0.34
N ARG A 62 -5.91 -6.00 -0.34
CA ARG A 62 -6.72 -6.41 0.82
C ARG A 62 -6.52 -7.89 1.17
N GLN A 63 -6.45 -8.77 0.18
CA GLN A 63 -6.25 -10.21 0.39
C GLN A 63 -4.84 -10.52 0.94
N ASN A 64 -3.85 -9.71 0.59
CA ASN A 64 -2.46 -9.88 1.03
C ASN A 64 -2.09 -9.02 2.27
N GLY A 65 -3.08 -8.37 2.91
CA GLY A 65 -2.84 -7.55 4.10
C GLY A 65 -1.95 -6.33 3.86
N LYS A 66 -1.84 -5.87 2.60
CA LYS A 66 -1.07 -4.68 2.25
C LYS A 66 -1.96 -3.45 2.43
N HIS A 67 -1.54 -2.56 3.34
CA HIS A 67 -2.19 -1.27 3.53
C HIS A 67 -1.37 -0.20 2.81
N VAL A 68 -1.99 0.49 1.86
CA VAL A 68 -1.34 1.61 1.18
C VAL A 68 -1.07 2.71 2.22
N HIS A 69 0.19 3.10 2.36
CA HIS A 69 0.57 4.13 3.30
C HIS A 69 0.37 5.50 2.64
N HIS A 70 -0.74 6.16 2.95
CA HIS A 70 -0.92 7.56 2.61
C HIS A 70 -0.05 8.43 3.52
N TYR A 71 1.24 8.52 3.21
CA TYR A 71 2.13 9.48 3.87
C TYR A 71 1.71 10.89 3.43
N THR A 72 0.94 11.54 4.29
CA THR A 72 0.72 12.98 4.18
C THR A 72 1.81 13.64 5.04
N PRO A 73 2.74 14.43 4.46
CA PRO A 73 3.72 15.15 5.26
C PRO A 73 2.98 16.08 6.22
N VAL A 74 2.95 15.71 7.50
CA VAL A 74 2.38 16.54 8.55
C VAL A 74 3.43 17.57 8.92
N GLN A 75 3.16 18.81 8.52
CA GLN A 75 4.04 19.98 8.66
C GLN A 75 5.24 19.92 7.71
N GLY A 76 5.60 21.07 7.12
CA GLY A 76 6.72 21.19 6.19
C GLY A 76 8.07 21.02 6.88
N LEU A 77 8.36 19.78 7.29
CA LEU A 77 9.61 19.41 7.93
C LEU A 77 10.75 19.62 6.97
N ILE A 78 11.80 20.28 7.47
CA ILE A 78 13.07 20.37 6.75
C ILE A 78 13.94 19.16 7.11
N ASP A 79 14.89 18.80 6.25
CA ASP A 79 15.71 17.59 6.43
C ASP A 79 16.39 17.50 7.82
N ASP A 80 16.78 18.65 8.40
CA ASP A 80 17.42 18.72 9.71
C ASP A 80 16.46 18.42 10.88
N ASP A 81 15.15 18.59 10.69
CA ASP A 81 14.15 18.33 11.73
C ASP A 81 14.11 16.86 12.12
N HIS A 82 14.39 15.94 11.19
CA HIS A 82 14.46 14.51 11.49
C HIS A 82 15.50 14.20 12.56
N ARG A 83 16.70 14.78 12.41
CA ARG A 83 17.79 14.61 13.38
C ARG A 83 17.46 15.27 14.70
N ARG A 84 16.98 16.52 14.69
CA ARG A 84 16.61 17.25 15.91
C ARG A 84 15.52 16.54 16.71
N ARG A 85 14.52 15.98 16.03
CA ARG A 85 13.45 15.19 16.65
C ARG A 85 14.00 13.90 17.28
N LEU A 86 14.89 13.19 16.59
CA LEU A 86 15.53 11.99 17.13
C LEU A 86 16.37 12.31 18.37
N ASP A 87 17.17 13.37 18.31
CA ASP A 87 18.01 13.81 19.43
C ASP A 87 17.14 14.21 20.64
N PHE A 88 16.04 14.93 20.41
CA PHE A 88 15.05 15.25 21.43
C PHE A 88 14.42 13.99 22.05
N CYS A 89 13.97 13.03 21.22
CA CYS A 89 13.38 11.79 21.72
C CYS A 89 14.37 10.97 22.55
N ARG A 90 15.63 10.88 22.12
CA ARG A 90 16.70 10.21 22.88
C ARG A 90 16.93 10.90 24.21
N PHE A 91 17.06 12.23 24.20
CA PHE A 91 17.21 13.03 25.42
C PHE A 91 16.06 12.75 26.39
N MET A 92 14.81 12.89 25.94
CA MET A 92 13.62 12.66 26.77
C MET A 92 13.60 11.26 27.38
N MET A 93 13.95 10.24 26.59
CA MET A 93 13.99 8.85 27.04
C MET A 93 15.11 8.63 28.08
N HIS A 94 16.32 9.13 27.82
CA HIS A 94 17.43 9.01 28.77
C HIS A 94 17.14 9.72 30.08
N THR A 95 16.57 10.93 30.03
CA THR A 95 16.25 11.70 31.24
C THR A 95 15.14 11.05 32.06
N ASP A 96 14.14 10.42 31.44
CA ASP A 96 13.11 9.68 32.18
C ASP A 96 13.64 8.40 32.83
N VAL A 97 14.58 7.71 32.18
CA VAL A 97 15.27 6.55 32.76
C VAL A 97 16.12 6.94 33.97
N GLU A 98 16.82 8.07 33.90
CA GLU A 98 17.63 8.59 35.01
C GLU A 98 16.77 9.13 36.15
N ASP A 99 15.62 9.74 35.84
CA ASP A 99 14.67 10.25 36.81
C ASP A 99 13.22 10.02 36.36
N SER A 100 12.61 8.96 36.90
CA SER A 100 11.21 8.57 36.63
C SER A 100 10.14 9.62 37.02
N ASN A 101 10.52 10.69 37.72
CA ASN A 101 9.62 11.81 38.03
C ASN A 101 9.81 12.99 37.07
N PHE A 102 10.78 12.93 36.16
CA PHE A 102 11.05 13.98 35.18
C PHE A 102 9.80 14.31 34.35
N LEU A 103 9.24 13.32 33.65
CA LEU A 103 8.06 13.53 32.80
C LEU A 103 6.84 14.01 33.61
N LYS A 104 6.70 13.57 34.86
CA LYS A 104 5.60 13.98 35.74
C LYS A 104 5.62 15.45 36.13
N ARG A 105 6.77 16.12 35.97
CA ARG A 105 6.95 17.55 36.29
C ARG A 105 6.81 18.46 35.06
N ILE A 106 6.65 17.89 33.87
CA ILE A 106 6.48 18.66 32.64
C ILE A 106 5.01 19.01 32.45
N LEU A 107 4.71 20.30 32.37
CA LEU A 107 3.40 20.80 31.96
C LEU A 107 3.46 21.18 30.47
N CYS A 108 2.83 20.37 29.62
CA CYS A 108 2.67 20.69 28.21
C CYS A 108 1.53 21.70 28.04
N THR A 109 1.80 22.82 27.38
CA THR A 109 0.77 23.78 26.97
C THR A 109 0.90 23.98 25.46
N ASP A 110 -0.22 23.94 24.75
CA ASP A 110 -0.28 24.40 23.37
C ASP A 110 -1.02 25.74 23.31
N LYS A 111 -0.72 26.52 22.26
CA LYS A 111 -1.52 27.69 21.92
C LYS A 111 -2.44 27.28 20.79
N SER A 112 -3.70 27.00 21.11
CA SER A 112 -4.74 26.89 20.11
C SER A 112 -5.27 28.29 19.78
N ASN A 113 -5.39 28.59 18.48
CA ASN A 113 -6.10 29.78 18.04
C ASN A 113 -7.59 29.44 18.03
N PHE A 114 -8.35 29.97 18.98
CA PHE A 114 -9.81 29.89 18.98
C PHE A 114 -10.36 30.91 17.97
N ASN A 115 -10.26 30.59 16.69
CA ASN A 115 -10.97 31.35 15.67
C ASN A 115 -12.44 30.94 15.73
N HIS A 116 -13.32 31.88 16.05
CA HIS A 116 -14.77 31.71 15.88
C HIS A 116 -15.07 31.83 14.37
N GLU A 117 -15.55 30.74 13.76
CA GLU A 117 -16.33 30.79 12.51
C GLU A 117 -17.78 31.16 12.81
#